data_AF-A0A957UY74-F1
#
_entry.id   AF-A0A957UY74-F1
#
_cell.length_a   1.000
_cell.length_b   1.000
_cell.length_c   1.000
_cell.angle_alpha   90.00
_cell.angle_beta   90.00
_cell.angle_gamma   90.00
#
_symmetry.space_group_name_H-M   'P 1'
#
loop_
_entity.id
_entity.type
_entity.pdbx_description
1 polymer ?
#
loop_
_entity_poly.entity_id
_entity_poly.type
_entity_poly.pdbx_seq_one_letter_code
_entity_poly.pdbx_strand_id
1 'polypeptide(L)'
;MQFNVAQLLKESTGATRRYELTESIDGLDEELKFLGPLVGIVQLLRTNSGVLVTGELSSVVQVTCNRCLEPIAAAVRFNLEESFRPLTEVYTGR
;
A
#
# COMPACT_ATOMS: atom_id res chain seq x y z
N MET A 1 2.75 -7.17 4.79
CA MET A 1 3.99 -6.58 4.20
C MET A 1 4.50 -5.44 5.08
N GLN A 2 5.81 -5.24 5.17
CA GLN A 2 6.41 -4.15 5.94
C GLN A 2 7.62 -3.60 5.17
N PHE A 3 7.71 -2.27 5.06
CA PHE A 3 8.84 -1.60 4.39
C PHE A 3 9.69 -0.90 5.45
N ASN A 4 10.98 -1.23 5.51
CA ASN A 4 11.90 -0.49 6.35
C ASN A 4 12.25 0.84 5.68
N VAL A 5 11.74 1.93 6.25
CA VAL A 5 11.94 3.29 5.74
C VAL A 5 13.07 4.06 6.44
N ALA A 6 13.81 3.43 7.35
CA ALA A 6 14.83 4.13 8.15
C ALA A 6 15.95 4.72 7.28
N GLN A 7 16.35 4.03 6.20
CA GLN A 7 17.35 4.55 5.26
C GLN A 7 16.79 5.72 4.44
N LEU A 8 15.58 5.58 3.89
CA LEU A 8 14.91 6.67 3.18
C LEU A 8 14.74 7.91 4.06
N LEU A 9 14.48 7.71 5.36
CA LEU A 9 14.37 8.80 6.32
C LEU A 9 15.72 9.46 6.68
N LYS A 10 16.86 8.87 6.28
CA LYS A 10 18.19 9.49 6.43
C LYS A 10 18.65 10.22 5.16
N GLU A 11 17.90 10.09 4.07
CA GLU A 11 18.20 10.75 2.80
C GLU A 11 17.63 12.18 2.74
N SER A 12 18.06 12.95 1.75
CA SER A 12 17.56 14.31 1.51
C SER A 12 16.06 14.33 1.17
N THR A 13 15.40 15.45 1.46
CA THR A 13 14.02 15.68 0.99
C THR A 13 13.95 15.55 -0.53
N GLY A 14 12.93 14.83 -1.02
CA GLY A 14 12.80 14.50 -2.44
C GLY A 14 13.34 13.11 -2.82
N ALA A 15 14.08 12.43 -1.93
CA ALA A 15 14.54 11.06 -2.19
C ALA A 15 13.35 10.10 -2.35
N THR A 16 13.48 9.11 -3.24
CA THR A 16 12.40 8.17 -3.56
C THR A 16 12.84 6.72 -3.53
N ARG A 17 11.94 5.82 -3.12
CA ARG A 17 12.06 4.36 -3.31
C ARG A 17 10.82 3.85 -4.04
N ARG A 18 10.99 2.87 -4.92
CA ARG A 18 9.89 2.23 -5.66
C ARG A 18 9.93 0.72 -5.42
N TYR A 19 8.76 0.14 -5.24
CA TYR A 19 8.58 -1.30 -5.02
C TYR A 19 7.48 -1.80 -5.94
N GLU A 20 7.74 -2.92 -6.61
CA GLU A 20 6.72 -3.71 -7.29
C GLU A 20 6.10 -4.67 -6.28
N LEU A 21 4.78 -4.76 -6.26
CA LEU A 21 4.02 -5.63 -5.37
C LEU A 21 3.42 -6.79 -6.15
N THR A 22 3.56 -7.99 -5.60
CA THR A 22 2.80 -9.18 -5.95
C THR A 22 2.68 -10.00 -4.68
N GLU A 23 1.79 -9.57 -3.80
CA GLU A 23 1.72 -10.05 -2.42
C GLU A 23 0.32 -10.57 -2.11
N SER A 24 0.22 -11.65 -1.34
CA SER A 24 -1.07 -12.05 -0.77
C SER A 24 -1.49 -11.03 0.28
N ILE A 25 -2.77 -10.67 0.25
CA ILE A 25 -3.45 -9.81 1.23
C ILE A 25 -4.62 -10.54 1.90
N ASP A 26 -4.54 -11.88 1.93
CA ASP A 26 -5.54 -12.70 2.62
C ASP A 26 -5.59 -12.34 4.11
N GLY A 27 -6.79 -12.12 4.62
CA GLY A 27 -7.00 -11.74 6.03
C GLY A 27 -6.62 -10.28 6.35
N LEU A 28 -6.39 -9.43 5.35
CA LEU A 28 -6.21 -7.98 5.57
C LEU A 28 -7.48 -7.33 6.15
N ASP A 29 -8.64 -7.83 5.72
CA ASP A 29 -9.96 -7.40 6.19
C ASP A 29 -10.86 -8.65 6.26
N GLU A 30 -11.59 -8.84 7.36
CA GLU A 30 -12.45 -10.00 7.59
C GLU A 30 -13.72 -9.98 6.71
N GLU A 31 -14.14 -8.79 6.25
CA GLU A 31 -15.32 -8.62 5.41
C GLU A 31 -15.00 -8.80 3.91
N LEU A 32 -13.72 -8.71 3.53
CA LEU A 32 -13.27 -8.84 2.14
C LEU A 32 -12.62 -10.19 1.88
N LYS A 33 -13.19 -10.94 0.94
CA LYS A 33 -12.56 -12.14 0.40
C LYS A 33 -11.77 -11.82 -0.85
N PHE A 34 -10.45 -11.71 -0.71
CA PHE A 34 -9.53 -11.60 -1.84
C PHE A 34 -9.44 -12.95 -2.59
N LEU A 35 -9.39 -12.89 -3.91
CA LEU A 35 -9.31 -14.04 -4.82
C LEU A 35 -8.00 -14.03 -5.62
N GLY A 36 -7.15 -13.03 -5.40
CA GLY A 36 -5.85 -12.87 -6.05
C GLY A 36 -4.97 -11.92 -5.24
N PRO A 37 -3.67 -11.84 -5.59
CA PRO A 37 -2.73 -10.98 -4.88
C PRO A 37 -3.05 -9.50 -5.08
N LEU A 38 -2.45 -8.65 -4.24
CA LEU A 38 -2.29 -7.24 -4.50
C LEU A 38 -1.13 -7.06 -5.49
N VAL A 39 -1.43 -6.46 -6.64
CA VAL A 39 -0.45 -6.22 -7.71
C VAL A 39 -0.40 -4.74 -8.04
N GLY A 40 0.81 -4.20 -8.16
CA GLY A 40 1.00 -2.83 -8.61
C GLY A 40 2.36 -2.27 -8.20
N ILE A 41 2.47 -0.95 -8.22
CA ILE A 41 3.70 -0.25 -7.86
C ILE A 41 3.39 0.73 -6.74
N VAL A 42 4.27 0.75 -5.74
CA VAL A 42 4.25 1.74 -4.67
C VAL A 42 5.53 2.55 -4.69
N GLN A 43 5.39 3.87 -4.61
CA GLN A 43 6.48 4.83 -4.49
C GLN A 43 6.43 5.50 -3.12
N LEU A 44 7.56 5.46 -2.42
CA LEU A 44 7.79 6.18 -1.18
C LEU A 44 8.63 7.42 -1.50
N LEU A 45 8.13 8.59 -1.16
CA LEU A 45 8.81 9.88 -1.31
C LEU A 45 9.15 10.43 0.07
N ARG A 46 10.43 10.72 0.32
CA ARG A 46 10.88 11.45 1.50
C ARG A 46 10.39 12.90 1.42
N THR A 47 9.49 13.28 2.31
CA THR A 47 9.07 14.67 2.51
C THR A 47 9.95 15.36 3.54
N ASN A 48 9.71 16.64 3.83
CA ASN A 48 10.43 17.34 4.89
C ASN A 48 10.11 16.80 6.30
N SER A 49 8.95 16.16 6.49
CA SER A 49 8.47 15.71 7.80
C SER A 49 8.11 14.22 7.88
N GLY A 50 8.44 13.41 6.88
CA GLY A 50 8.08 11.99 6.86
C GLY A 50 8.19 11.35 5.48
N VAL A 51 7.26 10.45 5.17
CA VAL A 51 7.18 9.74 3.89
C VAL A 51 5.77 9.89 3.31
N LEU A 52 5.68 10.31 2.05
CA LEU A 52 4.47 10.20 1.25
C LEU A 52 4.51 8.89 0.48
N VAL A 53 3.51 8.04 0.65
CA VAL A 53 3.32 6.80 -0.09
C VAL A 53 2.28 7.05 -1.16
N THR A 54 2.63 6.74 -2.40
CA THR A 54 1.72 6.79 -3.55
C THR A 54 1.77 5.45 -4.28
N GLY A 55 0.68 5.03 -4.90
CA GLY A 55 0.69 3.80 -5.68
C GLY A 55 -0.55 3.60 -6.53
N GLU A 56 -0.37 2.81 -7.58
CA GLU A 56 -1.45 2.31 -8.43
C GLU A 56 -1.53 0.81 -8.20
N LEU A 57 -2.64 0.34 -7.63
CA LEU A 57 -2.80 -1.01 -7.14
C LEU A 57 -4.05 -1.66 -7.72
N SER A 58 -3.99 -2.98 -7.83
CA SER A 58 -5.10 -3.79 -8.29
C SER A 58 -5.14 -5.14 -7.59
N SER A 59 -6.34 -5.70 -7.48
CA SER A 59 -6.57 -7.04 -6.95
C SER A 59 -7.89 -7.59 -7.50
N VAL A 60 -8.21 -8.83 -7.11
CA VAL A 60 -9.50 -9.47 -7.41
C VAL A 60 -10.17 -9.81 -6.10
N VAL A 61 -11.42 -9.38 -5.92
CA VAL A 61 -12.21 -9.63 -4.72
C VAL A 61 -13.50 -10.38 -5.07
N GLN A 62 -14.00 -11.17 -4.13
CA GLN A 62 -15.34 -11.75 -4.22
C GLN A 62 -16.36 -10.68 -3.82
N VAL A 63 -17.31 -10.40 -4.71
CA VAL A 63 -18.45 -9.50 -4.43
C VAL A 63 -19.76 -10.21 -4.74
N THR A 64 -20.86 -9.67 -4.23
CA THR A 64 -22.20 -10.17 -4.55
C THR A 64 -22.72 -9.48 -5.81
N CYS A 65 -23.18 -10.26 -6.79
CA CYS A 65 -23.77 -9.71 -8.01
C CYS A 65 -25.16 -9.09 -7.73
N ASN A 66 -25.36 -7.83 -8.10
CA ASN A 66 -26.65 -7.14 -7.88
C ASN A 66 -27.82 -7.71 -8.71
N ARG A 67 -27.56 -8.54 -9.74
CA ARG A 67 -28.61 -9.09 -10.61
C ARG A 67 -29.10 -10.47 -10.16
N CYS A 68 -28.18 -11.37 -9.84
CA CYS A 68 -28.51 -12.76 -9.47
C CYS A 68 -28.23 -13.08 -8.00
N LEU A 69 -27.61 -12.18 -7.23
CA LEU A 69 -27.18 -12.37 -5.84
C LEU A 69 -26.14 -13.49 -5.63
N GLU A 70 -25.51 -13.96 -6.70
CA GLU A 70 -24.45 -14.96 -6.62
C GLU A 70 -23.07 -14.31 -6.43
N PRO A 71 -22.12 -15.02 -5.78
CA PRO A 71 -20.75 -14.53 -5.63
C PRO A 71 -20.03 -14.52 -6.97
N ILE A 72 -19.37 -13.40 -7.29
CA ILE A 72 -18.58 -13.23 -8.51
C ILE A 72 -17.20 -12.68 -8.19
N ALA A 73 -16.23 -12.95 -9.07
CA ALA A 73 -14.91 -12.33 -9.01
C ALA A 73 -14.95 -10.96 -9.70
N ALA A 74 -14.60 -9.91 -8.96
CA ALA A 74 -14.52 -8.55 -9.47
C ALA A 74 -13.09 -8.02 -9.37
N ALA A 75 -12.56 -7.52 -10.49
CA ALA A 75 -11.29 -6.81 -10.49
C ALA A 75 -11.49 -5.40 -9.92
N VAL A 76 -10.66 -5.04 -8.95
CA VAL A 76 -10.62 -3.71 -8.36
C VAL A 76 -9.30 -3.04 -8.69
N ARG A 77 -9.35 -1.76 -9.00
CA ARG A 77 -8.19 -0.90 -9.24
C ARG A 77 -8.37 0.36 -8.43
N PHE A 78 -7.34 0.79 -7.74
CA PHE A 78 -7.40 1.94 -6.87
C PHE A 78 -6.03 2.60 -6.77
N ASN A 79 -6.05 3.88 -6.42
CA ASN A 79 -4.85 4.63 -6.10
C ASN A 79 -4.70 4.71 -4.59
N LEU A 80 -3.47 4.51 -4.13
CA LEU A 80 -3.07 4.72 -2.74
C LEU A 80 -2.37 6.08 -2.67
N GLU A 81 -2.77 6.92 -1.72
CA GLU A 81 -2.05 8.14 -1.37
C GLU A 81 -2.16 8.36 0.14
N GLU A 82 -1.03 8.27 0.85
CA GLU A 82 -1.04 8.31 2.30
C GLU A 82 0.27 8.85 2.87
N SER A 83 0.17 9.67 3.91
CA SER A 83 1.33 10.33 4.53
C SER A 83 1.63 9.75 5.90
N PHE A 84 2.87 9.32 6.10
CA PHE A 84 3.37 8.75 7.35
C PHE A 84 4.40 9.67 7.98
N ARG A 85 4.25 9.93 9.29
CA ARG A 85 5.23 10.66 10.10
C ARG A 85 5.93 9.68 11.04
N PRO A 86 7.26 9.75 11.17
CA PRO A 86 7.96 8.90 12.13
C PRO A 86 7.57 9.31 13.56
N LEU A 87 7.39 8.32 14.43
CA LEU A 87 7.14 8.55 15.86
C LEU A 87 8.41 8.99 16.62
N THR A 88 9.57 8.67 16.07
CA THR A 88 10.89 8.96 16.62
C THR A 88 11.77 9.56 15.53
N GLU A 89 12.47 10.65 15.83
CA GLU A 89 13.42 11.25 14.91
C GLU A 89 14.58 10.29 14.59
N VAL A 90 14.78 10.00 13.31
CA VAL A 90 15.73 8.97 12.85
C VAL A 90 17.20 9.34 13.11
N TYR A 91 17.51 10.63 13.29
CA TYR A 91 18.86 11.10 13.59
C TYR A 91 19.16 11.20 15.09
N THR A 92 18.17 11.64 15.88
CA THR A 92 18.37 11.93 17.31
C THR A 92 17.88 10.80 18.22
N GLY A 93 17.02 9.91 17.72
CA GLY A 93 16.44 8.80 18.48
C GLY A 93 15.43 9.24 19.54
N ARG A 94 15.01 10.50 19.52
CA ARG A 94 13.97 11.08 20.38
C ARG A 94 12.60 10.99 19.72
#